data_AF-A0A940UJB5-F1
#
_entry.id   AF-A0A940UJB5-F1
#
_cell.length_a   1.000
_cell.length_b   1.000
_cell.length_c   1.000
_cell.angle_alpha   90.00
_cell.angle_beta   90.00
_cell.angle_gamma   90.00
#
_symmetry.space_group_name_H-M   'P 1'
#
loop_
_entity.id
_entity.type
_entity.pdbx_description
1 polymer ?
#
loop_
_entity_poly.entity_id
_entity_poly.type
_entity_poly.pdbx_seq_one_letter_code
_entity_poly.pdbx_strand_id
1 'polypeptide(L)'
;MTSVANCRKLQSEFINKLRRAVRSETAESLAVHQIGGNMKKIMQGNEAVARGAWEAGVKVACAYPGTPSSEILLELAQYKEIYTEWSPNEKVAVEVAAGAAVAGARAMACMKHVGMNVASDPFMTPTRS
;
A
#
# COMPACT_ATOMS: atom_id res chain seq x y z
N MET A 1 -1.15 -14.43 -27.37
CA MET A 1 -1.24 -12.96 -27.50
C MET A 1 -2.49 -12.47 -26.78
N THR A 2 -2.43 -12.39 -25.46
CA THR A 2 -3.57 -11.94 -24.64
C THR A 2 -3.61 -10.41 -24.74
N SER A 3 -4.53 -9.92 -25.56
CA SER A 3 -4.69 -8.54 -25.98
C SER A 3 -4.57 -7.53 -24.83
N VAL A 4 -3.88 -6.41 -25.08
CA VAL A 4 -3.76 -5.20 -24.25
C VAL A 4 -5.13 -4.72 -23.69
N ALA A 5 -6.24 -5.11 -24.33
CA ALA A 5 -7.60 -4.89 -23.85
C ALA A 5 -7.93 -5.58 -22.51
N ASN A 6 -7.37 -6.77 -22.22
CA ASN A 6 -7.58 -7.45 -20.92
C ASN A 6 -6.83 -6.73 -19.79
N CYS A 7 -5.65 -6.18 -20.08
CA CYS A 7 -4.87 -5.40 -19.11
C CYS A 7 -5.60 -4.09 -18.74
N ARG A 8 -6.17 -3.38 -19.71
CA ARG A 8 -7.00 -2.18 -19.45
C ARG A 8 -8.28 -2.49 -18.68
N LYS A 9 -8.93 -3.62 -18.94
CA LYS A 9 -10.10 -4.07 -18.16
C LYS A 9 -9.71 -4.38 -16.72
N LEU A 10 -8.64 -5.13 -16.49
CA LEU A 10 -8.08 -5.40 -15.17
C LEU A 10 -7.73 -4.10 -14.43
N GLN A 11 -7.08 -3.14 -15.09
CA GLN A 11 -6.79 -1.83 -14.52
C GLN A 11 -8.06 -1.06 -14.17
N SER A 12 -9.10 -1.09 -15.02
CA SER A 12 -10.36 -0.39 -14.75
C SER A 12 -11.18 -1.03 -13.63
N GLU A 13 -11.20 -2.37 -13.54
CA GLU A 13 -11.84 -3.08 -12.44
C GLU A 13 -11.11 -2.87 -11.13
N PHE A 14 -9.77 -2.86 -11.18
CA PHE A 14 -8.92 -2.53 -10.06
C PHE A 14 -9.17 -1.09 -9.57
N ILE A 15 -9.17 -0.10 -10.46
CA ILE A 15 -9.47 1.30 -10.12
C ILE A 15 -10.86 1.44 -9.51
N ASN A 16 -11.87 0.74 -10.05
CA ASN A 16 -13.22 0.76 -9.50
C ASN A 16 -13.32 0.05 -8.15
N LYS A 17 -12.57 -1.02 -7.93
CA LYS A 17 -12.46 -1.72 -6.65
C LYS A 17 -11.76 -0.85 -5.61
N LEU A 18 -10.70 -0.15 -6.00
CA LEU A 18 -9.98 0.83 -5.18
C LEU A 18 -10.90 2.00 -4.79
N ARG A 19 -11.66 2.55 -5.74
CA ARG A 19 -12.64 3.62 -5.49
C ARG A 19 -13.74 3.20 -4.53
N ARG A 20 -14.15 1.92 -4.56
CA ARG A 20 -15.14 1.38 -3.62
C ARG A 20 -14.54 1.22 -2.21
N ALA A 21 -13.34 0.66 -2.12
CA ALA A 21 -12.61 0.52 -0.84
C ALA A 21 -12.36 1.88 -0.16
N VAL A 22 -12.01 2.91 -0.94
CA VAL A 22 -11.77 4.27 -0.43
C VAL A 22 -13.07 4.96 0.04
N ARG A 23 -14.23 4.63 -0.55
CA ARG A 23 -15.53 5.30 -0.22
C ARG A 23 -16.30 4.65 0.92
N SER A 24 -16.09 3.37 1.23
CA SER A 24 -16.93 2.65 2.20
C SER A 24 -16.52 2.80 3.67
N GLU A 25 -15.40 3.46 4.00
CA GLU A 25 -14.79 3.33 5.34
C GLU A 25 -14.64 4.64 6.15
N THR A 26 -15.21 5.77 5.69
CA THR A 26 -15.06 7.06 6.40
C THR A 26 -15.86 7.16 7.72
N ALA A 27 -16.39 6.06 8.29
CA ALA A 27 -17.33 6.14 9.42
C ALA A 27 -17.08 5.24 10.64
N GLU A 28 -16.14 4.27 10.67
CA GLU A 28 -16.12 3.28 11.77
C GLU A 28 -14.82 3.10 12.59
N SER A 29 -13.72 3.81 12.34
CA SER A 29 -12.45 3.48 13.03
C SER A 29 -12.14 4.27 14.32
N LEU A 30 -13.13 4.84 15.02
CA LEU A 30 -12.90 5.60 16.27
C LEU A 30 -13.24 4.84 17.56
N ALA A 31 -13.47 3.52 17.48
CA ALA A 31 -13.65 2.70 18.66
C ALA A 31 -12.48 1.72 18.85
N VAL A 32 -11.96 1.71 20.08
CA VAL A 32 -11.09 0.70 20.72
C VAL A 32 -9.62 0.72 20.24
N HIS A 33 -8.62 1.09 21.04
CA HIS A 33 -8.22 0.43 22.29
C HIS A 33 -7.39 1.39 23.17
N GLN A 34 -7.97 1.82 24.28
CA GLN A 34 -7.28 2.50 25.37
C GLN A 34 -6.76 1.43 26.33
N ILE A 35 -5.44 1.31 26.50
CA ILE A 35 -4.84 0.52 27.60
C ILE A 35 -4.02 1.48 28.45
N GLY A 36 -4.46 1.63 29.71
CA GLY A 36 -3.72 2.32 30.75
C GLY A 36 -2.41 1.59 31.11
N GLY A 37 -1.40 2.39 31.48
CA GLY A 37 -0.06 1.94 31.82
C GLY A 37 0.85 1.93 30.59
N ASN A 38 2.03 2.59 30.68
CA ASN A 38 3.06 2.60 29.63
C ASN A 38 3.62 1.18 29.35
N MET A 39 2.85 0.31 28.70
CA MET A 39 3.33 -0.96 28.17
C MET A 39 4.10 -0.70 26.89
N LYS A 40 5.43 -0.70 27.00
CA LYS A 40 6.33 -0.66 25.84
C LYS A 40 6.33 -2.05 25.20
N LYS A 41 5.72 -2.19 24.03
CA LYS A 41 5.82 -3.39 23.20
C LYS A 41 7.15 -3.35 22.44
N ILE A 42 7.96 -4.41 22.54
CA ILE A 42 9.11 -4.58 21.65
C ILE A 42 8.55 -5.05 20.31
N MET A 43 8.82 -4.30 19.25
CA MET A 43 8.35 -4.57 17.89
C MET A 43 9.56 -4.78 16.99
N GLN A 44 9.44 -5.67 16.00
CA GLN A 44 10.44 -5.73 14.94
C GLN A 44 10.34 -4.48 14.06
N GLY A 45 11.44 -4.10 13.38
CA GLY A 45 11.46 -2.90 12.54
C GLY A 45 10.34 -2.88 11.49
N ASN A 46 10.08 -4.02 10.86
CA ASN A 46 9.03 -4.17 9.85
C ASN A 46 7.62 -4.01 10.46
N GLU A 47 7.40 -4.57 11.64
CA GLU A 47 6.15 -4.43 12.39
C GLU A 47 5.93 -2.97 12.80
N ALA A 48 6.99 -2.27 13.22
CA ALA A 48 6.93 -0.85 13.57
C ALA A 48 6.59 0.03 12.35
N VAL A 49 7.16 -0.27 11.17
CA VAL A 49 6.84 0.44 9.93
C VAL A 49 5.38 0.19 9.53
N ALA A 50 4.92 -1.06 9.57
CA ALA A 50 3.53 -1.40 9.25
C ALA A 50 2.55 -0.70 10.20
N ARG A 51 2.87 -0.69 11.50
CA ARG A 51 2.09 0.00 12.52
C ARG A 51 2.01 1.51 12.25
N GLY A 52 3.14 2.14 11.96
CA GLY A 52 3.19 3.58 11.65
C GLY A 52 2.41 3.92 10.37
N ALA A 53 2.47 3.07 9.35
CA ALA A 53 1.70 3.24 8.13
C ALA A 53 0.18 3.14 8.38
N TRP A 54 -0.24 2.16 9.20
CA TRP A 54 -1.65 2.04 9.60
C TRP A 54 -2.13 3.25 10.42
N GLU A 55 -1.36 3.69 11.43
CA GLU A 55 -1.68 4.88 12.23
C GLU A 55 -1.68 6.16 11.40
N ALA A 56 -0.83 6.23 10.36
CA ALA A 56 -0.84 7.32 9.40
C ALA A 56 -2.03 7.26 8.43
N GLY A 57 -2.91 6.26 8.52
CA GLY A 57 -4.11 6.13 7.68
C GLY A 57 -3.83 5.67 6.25
N VAL A 58 -2.76 4.91 6.02
CA VAL A 58 -2.54 4.23 4.73
C VAL A 58 -3.70 3.29 4.44
N LYS A 59 -4.23 3.33 3.22
CA LYS A 59 -5.36 2.53 2.74
C LYS A 59 -4.99 1.55 1.63
N VAL A 60 -3.88 1.79 0.94
CA VAL A 60 -3.39 0.92 -0.13
C VAL A 60 -1.90 0.66 0.09
N ALA A 61 -1.50 -0.60 0.12
CA ALA A 61 -0.10 -1.00 0.15
C ALA A 61 0.18 -2.04 -0.93
N CYS A 62 1.31 -1.88 -1.61
CA CYS A 62 1.75 -2.82 -2.63
C CYS A 62 3.23 -3.11 -2.46
N ALA A 63 3.67 -4.31 -2.82
CA ALA A 63 5.08 -4.67 -2.73
C ALA A 63 5.50 -5.64 -3.82
N TYR A 64 6.79 -5.62 -4.14
CA TYR A 64 7.44 -6.67 -4.92
C TYR A 64 8.34 -7.51 -4.00
N PRO A 65 8.37 -8.85 -4.14
CA PRO A 65 9.19 -9.71 -3.29
C PRO A 65 10.68 -9.33 -3.30
N GLY A 66 11.26 -9.29 -2.10
CA GLY A 66 12.61 -8.84 -1.80
C GLY A 66 12.81 -8.69 -0.28
N THR A 67 13.51 -9.62 0.33
CA THR A 67 14.00 -9.51 1.72
C THR A 67 15.01 -8.36 1.80
N PRO A 68 14.96 -7.50 2.83
CA PRO A 68 14.15 -7.55 4.06
C PRO A 68 12.85 -6.71 4.04
N SER A 69 12.38 -6.29 2.85
CA SER A 69 11.25 -5.35 2.70
C SER A 69 9.88 -6.01 2.47
N SER A 70 9.87 -7.31 2.14
CA SER A 70 8.64 -8.07 1.85
C SER A 70 7.80 -8.32 3.09
N GLU A 71 8.48 -8.45 4.21
CA GLU A 71 7.93 -8.67 5.54
C GLU A 71 7.03 -7.49 5.95
N ILE A 72 7.32 -6.27 5.49
CA ILE A 72 6.48 -5.08 5.76
C ILE A 72 5.07 -5.27 5.17
N LEU A 73 4.96 -5.81 3.94
CA LEU A 73 3.65 -6.05 3.32
C LEU A 73 2.88 -7.15 4.06
N LEU A 74 3.58 -8.18 4.55
CA LEU A 74 2.97 -9.25 5.34
C LEU A 74 2.43 -8.73 6.67
N GLU A 75 3.16 -7.84 7.35
CA GLU A 75 2.69 -7.16 8.55
C GLU A 75 1.49 -6.24 8.25
N LEU A 76 1.52 -5.51 7.14
CA LEU A 76 0.41 -4.66 6.70
C LEU A 76 -0.85 -5.46 6.36
N ALA A 77 -0.71 -6.68 5.82
CA ALA A 77 -1.83 -7.54 5.46
C ALA A 77 -2.66 -8.01 6.66
N GLN A 78 -2.14 -7.85 7.89
CA GLN A 78 -2.89 -8.14 9.12
C GLN A 78 -3.95 -7.06 9.43
N TYR A 79 -3.81 -5.85 8.88
CA TYR A 79 -4.76 -4.75 9.04
C TYR A 79 -5.80 -4.80 7.93
N LYS A 80 -7.06 -5.08 8.28
CA LYS A 80 -8.16 -5.28 7.31
C LYS A 80 -8.56 -4.00 6.58
N GLU A 81 -8.23 -2.85 7.16
CA GLU A 81 -8.50 -1.51 6.64
C GLU A 81 -7.52 -1.09 5.54
N ILE A 82 -6.49 -1.91 5.28
CA ILE A 82 -5.47 -1.67 4.27
C ILE A 82 -5.66 -2.69 3.15
N TYR A 83 -5.90 -2.22 1.94
CA TYR A 83 -5.83 -3.06 0.77
C TYR A 83 -4.36 -3.37 0.46
N THR A 84 -3.95 -4.62 0.61
CA THR A 84 -2.58 -5.08 0.35
C THR A 84 -2.49 -5.97 -0.88
N GLU A 85 -1.51 -5.75 -1.75
CA GLU A 85 -1.27 -6.66 -2.88
C GLU A 85 0.20 -6.84 -3.28
N TRP A 86 0.49 -8.01 -3.84
CA TRP A 86 1.76 -8.30 -4.48
C TRP A 86 1.75 -7.78 -5.91
N SER A 87 2.79 -7.03 -6.26
CA SER A 87 3.05 -6.54 -7.60
C SER A 87 4.02 -7.45 -8.35
N PRO A 88 3.97 -7.49 -9.69
CA PRO A 88 4.86 -8.32 -10.51
C PRO A 88 6.29 -7.78 -10.62
N ASN A 89 6.53 -6.50 -10.29
CA ASN A 89 7.85 -5.86 -10.22
C ASN A 89 7.77 -4.54 -9.42
N GLU A 90 8.92 -3.94 -9.11
CA GLU A 90 9.03 -2.68 -8.35
C GLU A 90 8.36 -1.50 -9.06
N LYS A 91 8.50 -1.42 -10.39
CA LYS A 91 7.89 -0.37 -11.22
C LYS A 91 6.37 -0.35 -11.06
N VAL A 92 5.75 -1.52 -11.18
CA VAL A 92 4.29 -1.69 -11.05
C VAL A 92 3.83 -1.41 -9.62
N ALA A 93 4.61 -1.79 -8.61
CA ALA A 93 4.29 -1.41 -7.22
C ALA A 93 4.22 0.11 -7.06
N VAL A 94 5.21 0.85 -7.57
CA VAL A 94 5.16 2.32 -7.50
C VAL A 94 3.99 2.89 -8.31
N GLU A 95 3.70 2.36 -9.49
CA GLU A 95 2.57 2.81 -10.31
C GLU A 95 1.20 2.61 -9.62
N VAL A 96 1.02 1.47 -8.96
CA VAL A 96 -0.20 1.20 -8.18
C VAL A 96 -0.33 2.18 -7.02
N ALA A 97 0.74 2.35 -6.22
CA ALA A 97 0.73 3.29 -5.10
C ALA A 97 0.49 4.74 -5.57
N ALA A 98 1.12 5.14 -6.67
CA ALA A 98 0.94 6.46 -7.27
C ALA A 98 -0.50 6.64 -7.78
N GLY A 99 -1.07 5.63 -8.46
CA GLY A 99 -2.45 5.65 -8.91
C GLY A 99 -3.46 5.75 -7.76
N ALA A 100 -3.20 5.03 -6.66
CA ALA A 100 -3.99 5.13 -5.43
C ALA A 100 -3.90 6.52 -4.79
N ALA A 101 -2.69 7.10 -4.73
CA ALA A 101 -2.45 8.45 -4.23
C ALA A 101 -3.19 9.51 -5.05
N VAL A 102 -3.12 9.42 -6.38
CA VAL A 102 -3.86 10.33 -7.29
C VAL A 102 -5.37 10.18 -7.14
N ALA A 103 -5.86 8.98 -6.80
CA ALA A 103 -7.27 8.74 -6.49
C ALA A 103 -7.71 9.29 -5.10
N GLY A 104 -6.78 9.84 -4.31
CA GLY A 104 -7.04 10.43 -2.99
C GLY A 104 -6.81 9.49 -1.80
N ALA A 105 -6.30 8.27 -2.02
CA ALA A 105 -5.96 7.35 -0.94
C ALA A 105 -4.53 7.58 -0.45
N ARG A 106 -4.27 7.40 0.84
CA ARG A 106 -2.89 7.32 1.33
C ARG A 106 -2.34 5.95 0.96
N ALA A 107 -1.23 5.91 0.24
CA ALA A 107 -0.70 4.70 -0.35
C ALA A 107 0.79 4.48 -0.01
N MET A 108 1.21 3.22 -0.02
CA MET A 108 2.58 2.80 0.28
C MET A 108 3.07 1.75 -0.73
N ALA A 109 4.31 1.88 -1.19
CA ALA A 109 5.01 0.85 -1.96
C ALA A 109 6.20 0.33 -1.14
N CYS A 110 6.31 -0.98 -0.96
CA CYS A 110 7.41 -1.62 -0.22
C CYS A 110 8.35 -2.36 -1.18
N MET A 111 9.66 -2.07 -1.09
CA MET A 111 10.72 -2.74 -1.85
C MET A 111 12.08 -2.45 -1.22
N LYS A 112 13.11 -3.21 -1.61
CA LYS A 112 14.50 -2.90 -1.26
C LYS A 112 14.95 -1.63 -2.00
N HIS A 113 15.83 -0.86 -1.38
CA HIS A 113 16.31 0.41 -1.93
C HIS A 113 16.85 0.30 -3.37
N VAL A 114 17.61 -0.74 -3.72
CA VAL A 114 18.13 -0.91 -5.10
C VAL A 114 17.04 -1.15 -6.14
N GLY A 115 15.86 -1.64 -5.73
CA GLY A 115 14.69 -1.79 -6.59
C GLY A 115 14.12 -0.44 -7.03
N MET A 116 14.39 0.63 -6.27
CA MET A 116 14.03 1.99 -6.63
C MET A 116 14.66 2.40 -7.96
N ASN A 117 15.84 1.90 -8.32
CA ASN A 117 16.46 2.24 -9.62
C ASN A 117 15.56 1.88 -10.81
N VAL A 118 14.82 0.78 -10.71
CA VAL A 118 13.87 0.32 -11.73
C VAL A 118 12.56 1.12 -11.67
N ALA A 119 12.22 1.61 -10.48
CA ALA A 119 11.00 2.36 -10.20
C ALA A 119 11.18 3.90 -10.19
N SER A 120 12.37 4.42 -10.51
CA SER A 120 12.65 5.86 -10.48
C SER A 120 11.77 6.64 -11.44
N ASP A 121 11.54 6.11 -12.65
CA ASP A 121 10.70 6.76 -13.65
C ASP A 121 9.25 6.96 -13.18
N PRO A 122 8.51 5.92 -12.73
CA PRO A 122 7.18 6.14 -12.17
C PRO A 122 7.19 6.90 -10.85
N PHE A 123 8.27 6.83 -10.06
CA PHE A 123 8.40 7.59 -8.81
C PHE A 123 8.53 9.10 -9.03
N MET A 124 9.21 9.53 -10.09
CA MET A 124 9.42 10.95 -10.42
C MET A 124 8.26 11.56 -11.22
N THR A 125 7.33 10.74 -11.70
CA THR A 125 6.22 11.16 -12.58
C THR A 125 4.88 11.51 -11.87
N PRO A 126 4.67 11.51 -10.53
CA PRO A 126 3.36 11.87 -9.98
C PRO A 126 3.11 13.37 -10.10
N THR A 127 2.37 13.76 -11.14
CA THR A 127 1.96 15.15 -11.40
C THR A 127 0.49 15.34 -11.03
N ARG A 128 0.25 15.73 -9.76
CA ARG A 128 -0.83 16.65 -9.37
C ARG A 128 -0.62 17.15 -7.92
N SER A 129 -0.19 18.40 -7.80
CA SER A 129 -0.32 19.27 -6.62
C SER A 129 -1.73 19.85 -6.50
#